data_AF-Q0I6T2-F1
#
_entry.id   AF-Q0I6T2-F1
#
_cell.length_a   1.000
_cell.length_b   1.000
_cell.length_c   1.000
_cell.angle_alpha   90.00
_cell.angle_beta   90.00
_cell.angle_gamma   90.00
#
_symmetry.space_group_name_H-M   'P 1'
#
loop_
_entity.id
_entity.type
_entity.pdbx_description
1 polymer ?
#
loop_
_entity_poly.entity_id
_entity_poly.type
_entity_poly.pdbx_seq_one_letter_code
_entity_poly.pdbx_strand_id
1 'polypeptide(L)'
;MTVLSETEISNKKLAAGLLGVFLGSFGIHKFVLGYNNAGIIMLVVSLAGGVVTCGIATGVMSVIGMIEGIIYLTKSTDEFREMYLEQQKAWF
;
A
#
# COMPACT_ATOMS: atom_id res chain seq x y z
N MET A 1 -5.91 -14.54 -17.78
CA MET A 1 -6.12 -13.77 -16.54
C MET A 1 -6.62 -14.75 -15.49
N THR A 2 -5.83 -14.98 -14.45
CA THR A 2 -6.27 -15.78 -13.29
C THR A 2 -7.31 -14.96 -12.55
N VAL A 3 -8.56 -15.42 -12.54
CA VAL A 3 -9.61 -14.79 -11.75
C VAL A 3 -9.36 -15.21 -10.30
N LEU A 4 -9.05 -14.25 -9.44
CA LEU A 4 -8.88 -14.53 -8.02
C LEU A 4 -10.24 -14.94 -7.43
N SER A 5 -10.23 -15.95 -6.58
CA SER A 5 -11.36 -16.26 -5.70
C SER A 5 -11.58 -15.15 -4.67
N GLU A 6 -12.79 -15.04 -4.15
CA GLU A 6 -13.14 -14.09 -3.08
C GLU A 6 -12.21 -14.20 -1.86
N THR A 7 -11.81 -15.42 -1.49
CA THR A 7 -10.87 -15.65 -0.39
C THR A 7 -9.48 -15.08 -0.68
N GLU A 8 -8.98 -15.23 -1.91
CA GLU A 8 -7.68 -14.67 -2.29
C GLU A 8 -7.68 -13.14 -2.29
N ILE A 9 -8.77 -12.52 -2.74
CA ILE A 9 -8.94 -11.07 -2.70
C ILE A 9 -8.97 -10.58 -1.24
N SER A 10 -9.74 -11.25 -0.39
CA SER A 10 -9.80 -10.94 1.04
C SER A 10 -8.44 -11.06 1.72
N ASN A 11 -7.69 -12.13 1.44
CA ASN A 11 -6.33 -12.32 1.97
C ASN A 11 -5.36 -11.25 1.46
N LYS A 12 -5.44 -10.89 0.18
CA LYS A 12 -4.62 -9.82 -0.40
C LYS A 12 -4.96 -8.46 0.22
N LYS A 13 -6.24 -8.17 0.48
CA LYS A 13 -6.71 -6.97 1.20
C LYS A 13 -6.15 -6.91 2.60
N LEU A 14 -6.26 -8.00 3.36
CA LEU A 14 -5.72 -8.11 4.71
C LEU A 14 -4.20 -7.92 4.72
N ALA A 15 -3.48 -8.58 3.81
CA ALA A 15 -2.04 -8.44 3.69
C ALA A 15 -1.63 -6.99 3.36
N ALA A 16 -2.25 -6.37 2.36
CA ALA A 16 -1.96 -4.98 1.99
C ALA A 16 -2.30 -4.01 3.13
N GLY A 17 -3.41 -4.23 3.84
CA GLY A 17 -3.83 -3.41 4.97
C GLY A 17 -2.86 -3.47 6.14
N LEU A 18 -2.52 -4.68 6.60
CA LEU A 18 -1.59 -4.90 7.71
C LEU A 18 -0.17 -4.40 7.37
N LEU A 19 0.30 -4.67 6.16
CA LEU A 19 1.62 -4.18 5.72
C LEU A 19 1.64 -2.65 5.57
N GLY A 20 0.52 -2.02 5.22
CA GLY A 20 0.40 -0.56 5.19
C GLY A 20 0.51 0.04 6.60
N VAL A 21 -0.13 -0.57 7.60
CA VAL A 21 -0.07 -0.08 8.98
C VAL A 21 1.33 -0.25 9.59
N PHE A 22 1.94 -1.44 9.48
CA PHE A 22 3.19 -1.72 10.18
C PHE A 22 4.45 -1.35 9.37
N LEU A 23 4.38 -1.44 8.05
CA LEU A 23 5.51 -1.29 7.13
C LEU A 23 5.21 -0.28 6.02
N GLY A 24 4.25 0.61 6.26
CA GLY A 24 3.78 1.60 5.28
C GLY A 24 4.85 2.59 4.84
N SER A 25 5.78 2.95 5.73
CA SER A 25 6.91 3.83 5.38
C SER A 25 7.78 3.23 4.28
N PHE A 26 7.88 1.91 4.17
CA PHE A 26 8.66 1.23 3.13
C PHE A 26 7.86 0.98 1.84
N GLY A 27 6.54 1.24 1.84
CA GLY A 27 5.67 1.01 0.69
C GLY A 27 5.43 -0.47 0.35
N ILE A 28 5.67 -1.39 1.29
CA ILE A 28 5.59 -2.85 1.05
C ILE A 28 4.19 -3.27 0.59
N HIS A 29 3.15 -2.64 1.14
CA HIS A 29 1.76 -2.87 0.77
C HIS A 29 1.48 -2.62 -0.72
N LYS A 30 2.22 -1.72 -1.38
CA LYS A 30 2.09 -1.45 -2.82
C LYS A 30 2.57 -2.61 -3.68
N PHE A 31 3.65 -3.28 -3.28
CA PHE A 31 4.17 -4.43 -4.01
C PHE A 31 3.22 -5.63 -3.94
N VAL A 32 2.48 -5.79 -2.84
CA VAL A 32 1.44 -6.83 -2.70
C VAL A 32 0.30 -6.64 -3.72
N LEU A 33 0.00 -5.40 -4.06
CA LEU A 33 -0.98 -5.03 -5.09
C LEU A 33 -0.41 -5.08 -6.51
N GLY A 34 0.90 -5.26 -6.67
CA GLY A 34 1.59 -5.21 -7.96
C GLY A 34 2.00 -3.80 -8.41
N TYR A 35 1.86 -2.79 -7.56
CA TYR A 35 2.20 -1.40 -7.85
C TYR A 35 3.69 -1.11 -7.66
N ASN A 36 4.54 -1.81 -8.42
CA ASN A 36 6.00 -1.74 -8.25
C ASN A 36 6.54 -0.31 -8.33
N ASN A 37 6.03 0.50 -9.27
CA ASN A 37 6.47 1.90 -9.41
C ASN A 37 6.13 2.73 -8.16
N ALA A 38 4.90 2.61 -7.64
CA ALA A 38 4.48 3.33 -6.44
C ALA A 38 5.26 2.87 -5.20
N GLY A 39 5.48 1.55 -5.06
CA GLY A 39 6.29 0.98 -3.99
C GLY A 39 7.74 1.47 -4.03
N ILE A 40 8.36 1.51 -5.21
CA ILE A 40 9.73 2.04 -5.39
C ILE A 40 9.77 3.53 -5.04
N ILE A 41 8.78 4.32 -5.45
CA ILE A 41 8.70 5.74 -5.10
C ILE A 41 8.64 5.93 -3.58
N MET A 42 7.78 5.18 -2.87
CA MET A 42 7.73 5.24 -1.39
C MET A 42 9.08 4.88 -0.78
N LEU A 43 9.70 3.80 -1.24
CA LEU A 43 10.97 3.32 -0.71
C LEU A 43 12.10 4.34 -0.90
N VAL A 44 12.20 4.93 -2.10
CA VAL A 44 13.22 5.95 -2.40
C VAL A 44 12.97 7.23 -1.61
N VAL A 45 11.73 7.71 -1.53
CA VAL A 45 11.42 8.93 -0.76
C VAL A 45 11.64 8.71 0.73
N SER A 46 11.25 7.55 1.27
CA SER A 46 11.45 7.24 2.67
C SER A 46 12.92 7.04 3.04
N LEU A 47 13.72 6.38 2.21
CA LEU A 47 15.12 6.14 2.50
C LEU A 47 16.02 7.31 2.09
N ALA A 48 16.07 7.64 0.79
CA ALA A 48 16.94 8.72 0.30
C ALA A 48 16.40 10.10 0.73
N GLY A 49 15.11 10.34 0.58
CA GLY A 49 14.49 11.58 1.07
C GLY A 49 14.54 11.67 2.59
N GLY A 50 14.37 10.55 3.29
CA GLY A 50 14.53 10.47 4.75
C GLY A 50 15.93 10.89 5.21
N VAL A 51 16.97 10.35 4.59
CA VAL A 51 18.37 10.72 4.91
C VAL A 51 18.61 12.21 4.66
N VAL A 52 18.16 12.76 3.54
CA VAL A 52 18.36 14.19 3.20
C VAL A 52 17.56 15.12 4.12
N THR A 53 16.39 14.69 4.58
CA THR A 53 15.48 15.51 5.42
C THR A 53 15.53 15.15 6.90
N CYS A 54 16.57 14.45 7.36
CA CYS A 54 16.72 14.00 8.75
C CYS A 54 15.48 13.25 9.30
N GLY A 55 14.87 12.40 8.47
CA GLY A 55 13.76 11.51 8.82
C GLY A 55 12.36 12.09 8.58
N ILE A 56 12.23 13.36 8.19
CA ILE A 56 10.91 13.99 7.96
C ILE A 56 10.16 13.29 6.83
N ALA A 57 10.81 13.05 5.68
CA ALA A 57 10.19 12.35 4.56
C ALA A 57 9.75 10.92 4.94
N THR A 58 10.54 10.21 5.75
CA THR A 58 10.18 8.89 6.28
C THR A 58 8.94 8.97 7.16
N GLY A 59 8.84 9.99 8.01
CA GLY A 59 7.66 10.23 8.86
C GLY A 59 6.40 10.47 8.04
N VAL A 60 6.47 11.34 7.01
CA VAL A 60 5.35 11.61 6.10
C VAL A 60 4.91 10.33 5.38
N MET A 61 5.86 9.56 4.84
CA MET A 61 5.54 8.29 4.16
C MET A 61 4.97 7.24 5.11
N SER A 62 5.40 7.22 6.37
CA SER A 62 4.81 6.36 7.40
C SER A 62 3.34 6.71 7.65
N VAL A 63 3.00 7.99 7.69
CA VAL A 63 1.61 8.44 7.86
C VAL A 63 0.76 8.08 6.64
N ILE A 64 1.27 8.31 5.42
CA ILE A 64 0.59 7.91 4.18
C ILE A 64 0.32 6.40 4.19
N GLY A 65 1.34 5.58 4.44
CA GLY A 65 1.19 4.13 4.47
C GLY A 65 0.20 3.65 5.54
N MET A 66 0.21 4.28 6.72
CA MET A 66 -0.76 3.96 7.77
C MET A 66 -2.20 4.29 7.37
N ILE A 67 -2.44 5.46 6.76
CA ILE A 67 -3.76 5.84 6.27
C ILE A 67 -4.23 4.85 5.20
N GLU A 68 -3.39 4.50 4.24
CA GLU A 68 -3.73 3.52 3.20
C GLU A 68 -3.99 2.14 3.78
N GLY A 69 -3.19 1.72 4.77
CA GLY A 69 -3.41 0.47 5.49
C GLY A 69 -4.79 0.41 6.13
N ILE A 70 -5.21 1.49 6.80
CA ILE A 70 -6.57 1.60 7.37
C ILE A 70 -7.62 1.56 6.27
N ILE A 71 -7.47 2.34 5.18
CA ILE A 71 -8.42 2.36 4.06
C ILE A 71 -8.63 0.96 3.49
N TYR A 72 -7.56 0.18 3.32
CA TYR A 72 -7.66 -1.19 2.80
C TYR A 72 -8.41 -2.11 3.76
N LEU A 73 -8.13 -1.99 5.07
CA LEU A 73 -8.80 -2.80 6.09
C LEU A 73 -10.29 -2.46 6.24
N THR A 74 -10.67 -1.19 6.06
CA THR A 74 -12.05 -0.74 6.25
C THR A 74 -12.93 -0.86 5.00
N LYS A 75 -12.34 -1.08 3.82
CA LYS A 75 -13.10 -1.29 2.58
C LYS A 75 -13.75 -2.67 2.51
N SER A 76 -14.91 -2.74 1.85
CA SER A 76 -15.47 -4.02 1.45
C SER A 76 -14.56 -4.72 0.43
N THR A 77 -14.69 -6.05 0.31
CA THR A 77 -13.86 -6.83 -0.62
C THR A 77 -14.13 -6.45 -2.07
N ASP A 78 -15.39 -6.17 -2.42
CA ASP A 78 -15.80 -5.73 -3.76
C ASP A 78 -15.22 -4.36 -4.11
N GLU A 79 -15.36 -3.37 -3.22
CA GLU A 79 -14.79 -2.03 -3.43
C GLU A 79 -13.25 -2.07 -3.51
N PHE A 80 -12.61 -2.90 -2.70
CA PHE A 80 -11.17 -3.08 -2.74
C PHE A 80 -10.72 -3.67 -4.07
N ARG A 81 -11.43 -4.68 -4.57
CA ARG A 81 -11.17 -5.32 -5.85
C ARG A 81 -11.29 -4.30 -6.99
N GLU A 82 -12.42 -3.61 -7.08
CA GLU A 82 -12.68 -2.65 -8.15
C GLU A 82 -11.61 -1.54 -8.16
N MET A 83 -11.34 -0.93 -7.01
CA MET A 83 -10.42 0.22 -6.97
C MET A 83 -8.95 -0.17 -7.05
N TYR A 84 -8.53 -1.26 -6.39
CA TYR A 84 -7.10 -1.56 -6.23
C TYR A 84 -6.59 -2.78 -6.99
N LEU A 85 -7.47 -3.59 -7.59
CA LEU A 85 -7.05 -4.68 -8.47
C LEU A 85 -7.39 -4.37 -9.93
N GLU A 86 -8.57 -3.79 -10.17
CA GLU A 86 -9.04 -3.52 -11.52
C GLU A 86 -8.62 -2.12 -12.00
N GLN A 87 -8.95 -1.07 -11.25
CA GLN A 87 -8.62 0.32 -11.61
C GLN A 87 -7.17 0.70 -11.28
N GLN A 88 -6.45 -0.17 -10.57
CA GLN A 88 -5.07 0.05 -10.14
C GLN A 88 -4.82 1.42 -9.48
N LYS A 89 -5.72 1.85 -8.59
CA LYS A 89 -5.59 3.13 -7.88
C LYS A 89 -4.33 3.13 -7.00
N ALA A 90 -3.27 3.78 -7.50
CA ALA A 90 -1.94 3.71 -6.90
C ALA A 90 -1.83 4.42 -5.54
N TRP A 91 -2.66 5.43 -5.28
CA TRP A 91 -2.66 6.22 -4.04
C TRP A 91 -4.08 6.58 -3.61
N PHE A 92 -4.32 6.51 -2.29
CA PHE A 92 -5.60 6.81 -1.61
C PHE A 92 -6.83 6.34 -2.39
#